data_AF-A0A0M9AFM2-F1
#
_entry.id   AF-A0A0M9AFM2-F1
#
_cell.length_a   1.000
_cell.length_b   1.000
_cell.length_c   1.000
_cell.angle_alpha   90.00
_cell.angle_beta   90.00
_cell.angle_gamma   90.00
#
_symmetry.space_group_name_H-M   'P 1'
#
loop_
_entity.id
_entity.type
_entity.pdbx_description
1 polymer ?
#
loop_
_entity_poly.entity_id
_entity_poly.type
_entity_poly.pdbx_seq_one_letter_code
_entity_poly.pdbx_strand_id
1 'polypeptide(L)' 'MKRYPAHKVTALLVQHPDLMEAWKEAAQAGRLRAKTVGRENVVIVEDPALIARLEALGLKGEAVKEEA' A
#
# COMPACT_ATOMS: atom_id res chain seq x y z
N MET A 1 -4.29 5.08 -8.25
CA MET A 1 -4.02 4.72 -6.85
C MET A 1 -4.84 3.48 -6.45
N LYS A 2 -4.34 2.67 -5.52
CA LYS A 2 -5.08 1.54 -4.93
C LYS A 2 -5.05 1.60 -3.42
N ARG A 3 -6.15 1.22 -2.76
CA ARG A 3 -6.22 1.09 -1.30
C ARG A 3 -5.94 -0.34 -0.88
N TYR A 4 -5.26 -0.46 0.24
CA TYR A 4 -4.93 -1.74 0.87
C TYR A 4 -5.18 -1.66 2.37
N PRO A 5 -5.74 -2.70 3.01
CA PRO A 5 -5.82 -2.75 4.47
C PRO A 5 -4.43 -2.76 5.08
N ALA A 6 -4.16 -1.85 6.02
CA ALA A 6 -2.83 -1.65 6.59
C ALA A 6 -2.29 -2.94 7.22
N HIS A 7 -3.13 -3.69 7.94
CA HIS A 7 -2.74 -4.95 8.58
C HIS A 7 -2.26 -6.01 7.57
N LYS A 8 -2.86 -6.08 6.37
CA LYS A 8 -2.43 -7.02 5.33
C LYS A 8 -1.11 -6.59 4.70
N VAL A 9 -0.93 -5.30 4.47
CA VAL A 9 0.33 -4.76 3.93
C VAL A 9 1.45 -4.98 4.95
N THR A 10 1.26 -4.61 6.21
CA THR A 10 2.27 -4.79 7.26
C THR A 10 2.72 -6.25 7.38
N ALA A 11 1.80 -7.21 7.30
CA ALA A 11 2.16 -8.62 7.30
C ALA A 11 3.09 -9.01 6.13
N LEU A 12 2.87 -8.46 4.93
CA LEU A 12 3.74 -8.69 3.78
C LEU A 12 5.09 -7.98 3.93
N LEU A 13 5.11 -6.75 4.43
CA LEU A 13 6.37 -6.00 4.64
C LEU A 13 7.31 -6.73 5.61
N VAL A 14 6.77 -7.34 6.67
CA VAL A 14 7.56 -8.11 7.62
C VAL A 14 8.14 -9.38 7.00
N GLN A 15 7.39 -10.02 6.08
CA GLN A 15 7.82 -11.25 5.41
C GLN A 15 8.79 -11.00 4.25
N HIS A 16 8.75 -9.82 3.63
CA HIS A 16 9.51 -9.46 2.44
C HIS A 16 10.35 -8.19 2.68
N PRO A 17 11.63 -8.32 3.11
CA PRO A 17 12.49 -7.18 3.40
C PRO A 17 12.71 -6.24 2.21
N ASP A 18 12.78 -6.78 0.99
CA ASP A 18 12.90 -6.02 -0.26
C ASP A 18 11.66 -5.15 -0.54
N LEU A 19 10.47 -5.66 -0.19
CA LEU A 19 9.24 -4.89 -0.25
C LEU A 19 9.23 -3.81 0.83
N MET A 20 9.76 -4.08 2.03
CA MET A 20 9.90 -3.09 3.09
C MET A 20 10.80 -1.93 2.67
N GLU A 21 11.91 -2.18 1.98
CA GLU A 21 12.78 -1.11 1.45
C GLU A 21 12.05 -0.26 0.42
N ALA A 22 11.45 -0.87 -0.60
CA ALA A 22 10.67 -0.15 -1.61
C ALA A 22 9.49 0.63 -0.99
N TRP A 23 8.88 0.10 0.08
CA TRP A 23 7.81 0.77 0.81
C TRP A 23 8.31 2.02 1.53
N LYS A 24 9.49 1.98 2.16
CA LYS A 24 10.11 3.14 2.81
C LYS A 24 10.45 4.23 1.79
N GLU A 25 10.98 3.85 0.64
CA GLU A 25 11.28 4.79 -0.45
C GLU A 25 10.00 5.47 -0.97
N ALA A 26 8.93 4.69 -1.19
CA ALA A 26 7.64 5.23 -1.60
C ALA A 26 7.02 6.15 -0.53
N ALA A 27 7.18 5.83 0.76
CA ALA A 27 6.75 6.70 1.87
C ALA A 27 7.50 8.04 1.85
N GLN A 28 8.82 8.00 1.70
CA GLN A 28 9.67 9.19 1.67
C GLN A 28 9.39 10.06 0.43
N ALA A 29 9.04 9.44 -0.70
CA ALA A 29 8.62 10.13 -1.92
C ALA A 29 7.19 10.67 -1.86
N GLY A 30 6.46 10.49 -0.75
CA GLY A 30 5.08 10.96 -0.59
C GLY A 30 4.05 10.19 -1.44
N ARG A 31 4.38 8.98 -1.91
CA ARG A 31 3.52 8.14 -2.77
C ARG A 31 2.59 7.20 -1.98
N LEU A 32 2.59 7.32 -0.66
CA LEU A 32 1.79 6.52 0.26
C LEU A 32 0.96 7.45 1.15
N ARG A 33 -0.34 7.19 1.27
CA ARG A 33 -1.22 7.93 2.19
C ARG A 33 -1.92 6.95 3.12
N ALA A 34 -1.66 7.05 4.42
CA ALA A 34 -2.45 6.33 5.41
C ALA A 34 -3.77 7.08 5.65
N LYS A 35 -4.89 6.34 5.69
CA LYS A 35 -6.23 6.87 6.00
C LYS A 35 -6.97 5.87 6.87
N THR A 36 -7.85 6.35 7.73
CA THR A 36 -8.83 5.50 8.41
C THR A 36 -10.17 5.66 7.70
N VAL A 37 -10.75 4.56 7.24
CA VAL A 37 -12.07 4.52 6.61
C VAL A 37 -13.00 3.75 7.53
N GLY A 38 -13.93 4.47 8.16
CA GLY A 38 -14.79 3.91 9.20
C GLY A 38 -13.98 3.43 10.41
N ARG A 39 -13.86 2.12 10.59
CA ARG A 39 -13.05 1.50 11.66
C ARG A 39 -11.78 0.80 11.15
N GLU A 40 -11.51 0.85 9.84
CA GLU A 40 -10.37 0.16 9.24
C GLU A 40 -9.27 1.15 8.85
N ASN A 41 -8.03 0.83 9.21
CA ASN A 41 -6.85 1.54 8.73
C ASN A 41 -6.44 1.00 7.36
N VAL A 42 -6.35 1.89 6.39
CA VAL A 42 -5.97 1.58 5.02
C VAL A 42 -4.78 2.44 4.60
N VAL A 43 -4.02 1.95 3.63
CA VAL A 43 -2.98 2.71 2.94
C VAL A 43 -3.36 2.82 1.47
N ILE A 44 -3.38 4.05 0.99
CA ILE A 44 -3.48 4.38 -0.42
C ILE A 44 -2.07 4.38 -0.99
N VAL A 45 -1.85 3.54 -2.00
CA VAL A 45 -0.59 3.43 -2.72
C VAL A 45 -0.78 4.06 -4.09
N GLU A 46 0.06 5.03 -4.41
CA GLU A 46 0.09 5.69 -5.71
C GLU A 46 1.16 5.11 -6.63
N ASP A 47 2.20 4.48 -6.07
CA ASP A 47 3.32 3.90 -6.83
C ASP A 47 2.92 2.63 -7.61
N PRO A 48 2.96 2.65 -8.96
CA PRO A 48 2.59 1.50 -9.79
C PRO A 48 3.48 0.27 -9.59
N ALA A 49 4.77 0.44 -9.31
CA ALA A 49 5.68 -0.66 -9.10
C ALA A 49 5.38 -1.37 -7.78
N LEU A 50 5.08 -0.60 -6.74
CA LEU A 50 4.68 -1.13 -5.44
C LEU A 50 3.33 -1.86 -5.51
N ILE A 51 2.38 -1.33 -6.28
CA ILE A 51 1.09 -1.99 -6.58
C ILE A 51 1.32 -3.34 -7.25
N ALA A 52 2.14 -3.40 -8.30
CA ALA A 52 2.43 -4.65 -9.00
C ALA A 52 3.07 -5.71 -8.09
N ARG A 53 3.98 -5.29 -7.19
CA ARG A 53 4.59 -6.20 -6.20
C ARG A 53 3.57 -6.75 -5.21
N LEU A 54 2.70 -5.91 -4.67
CA LEU A 54 1.64 -6.36 -3.75
C LEU A 54 0.68 -7.35 -4.44
N GLU A 55 0.33 -7.10 -5.69
CA GLU A 55 -0.52 -8.01 -6.48
C GLU A 55 0.15 -9.34 -6.79
N ALA A 56 1.45 -9.33 -7.11
CA ALA A 56 2.23 -10.55 -7.31
C ALA A 56 2.31 -11.41 -6.03
N LEU A 57 2.25 -10.78 -4.85
CA LEU A 57 2.15 -11.43 -3.54
C LEU A 57 0.71 -11.82 -3.15
N GLY A 58 -0.25 -11.68 -4.08
CA GLY A 58 -1.64 -12.07 -3.88
C GLY A 58 -2.51 -11.03 -3.16
N LEU A 59 -1.98 -9.87 -2.80
CA LEU A 59 -2.75 -8.78 -2.19
C LEU A 59 -3.29 -7.86 -3.28
N LYS A 60 -4.54 -8.09 -3.69
CA LYS A 60 -5.25 -7.21 -4.63
C LYS A 60 -5.78 -5.97 -3.91
N GLY A 61 -5.34 -4.81 -4.34
CA GLY A 61 -5.85 -3.53 -3.85
C GLY A 61 -7.17 -3.14 -4.51
N GLU A 62 -7.98 -2.37 -3.80
CA GLU A 62 -9.20 -1.81 -4.35
C GLU A 62 -8.92 -0.48 -5.05
N ALA A 63 -9.54 -0.26 -6.20
CA ALA A 63 -9.40 1.01 -6.91
C ALA A 63 -10.04 2.14 -6.11
N VAL A 64 -9.32 3.24 -5.97
CA VAL A 64 -9.78 4.45 -5.29
C VAL A 64 -9.79 5.56 -6.31
N LYS A 65 -10.93 6.26 -6.42
CA LYS A 65 -10.98 7.51 -7.16
C LYS A 65 -10.41 8.60 -6.27
N GLU A 66 -9.70 9.53 -6.89
CA GLU A 66 -9.27 10.77 -6.25
C GLU A 66 -10.55 11.52 -5.85
N GLU A 67 -10.90 11.52 -4.57
CA GLU A 67 -11.89 12.47 -4.06
C GLU A 67 -11.15 13.80 -3.95
N ALA A 68 -11.52 14.72 -4.84
CA ALA A 68 -10.98 16.07 -4.99
C ALA A 68 -11.21 16.94 -3.76
#